data_AF-A0A932XNZ4-F1
#
_entry.id   AF-A0A932XNZ4-F1
#
_cell.length_a   1.000
_cell.length_b   1.000
_cell.length_c   1.000
_cell.angle_alpha   90.00
_cell.angle_beta   90.00
_cell.angle_gamma   90.00
#
_symmetry.space_group_name_H-M   'P 1'
#
loop_
_entity.id
_entity.type
_entity.pdbx_description
1 polymer ?
#
loop_
_entity_poly.entity_id
_entity_poly.type
_entity_poly.pdbx_seq_one_letter_code
_entity_poly.pdbx_strand_id
1 'polypeptide(L)'
;MSPESTLERVGTIFADLASLIEARKPADLIQRALADLTTVCAQASAQKQAGAAQELLRNVSTAVQTWEQVWPRLGQQPEFRLAVAREARMWAKRFQELGQRP
;
A
#
# COMPACT_ATOMS: atom_id res chain seq x y z
N MET A 1 -7.12 7.79 -16.98
CA MET A 1 -6.53 8.27 -15.71
C MET A 1 -5.12 8.73 -16.00
N SER A 2 -4.71 9.88 -15.47
CA SER A 2 -3.31 10.32 -15.55
C SER A 2 -2.44 9.48 -14.59
N PRO A 3 -1.13 9.33 -14.86
CA PRO A 3 -0.20 8.65 -13.95
C PRO A 3 -0.21 9.27 -12.54
N GLU A 4 -0.32 10.60 -12.44
CA GLU A 4 -0.45 11.35 -11.18
C GLU A 4 -1.65 10.89 -10.37
N SER A 5 -2.84 10.82 -10.99
CA SER A 5 -4.06 10.34 -10.32
C SER A 5 -3.96 8.88 -9.85
N THR A 6 -3.10 8.08 -10.48
CA THR A 6 -2.86 6.69 -10.08
C THR A 6 -1.95 6.61 -8.85
N LEU A 7 -0.86 7.38 -8.82
CA LEU A 7 0.06 7.41 -7.67
C LEU A 7 -0.63 7.99 -6.43
N GLU A 8 -1.40 9.07 -6.59
CA GLU A 8 -2.20 9.65 -5.50
C GLU A 8 -3.20 8.64 -4.93
N ARG A 9 -3.90 7.90 -5.80
CA ARG A 9 -4.84 6.84 -5.38
C ARG A 9 -4.13 5.72 -4.61
N VAL A 10 -2.98 5.26 -5.09
CA VAL A 10 -2.16 4.28 -4.37
C VAL A 10 -1.79 4.82 -2.98
N GLY A 11 -1.33 6.08 -2.91
CA GLY A 11 -0.98 6.76 -1.67
C GLY A 11 -2.14 6.83 -0.67
N THR A 12 -3.35 7.16 -1.13
CA THR A 12 -4.56 7.20 -0.30
C THR A 12 -4.89 5.82 0.28
N ILE A 13 -4.83 4.76 -0.51
CA ILE A 13 -5.15 3.40 -0.02
C ILE A 13 -4.12 2.93 1.01
N PHE A 14 -2.84 3.30 0.86
CA PHE A 14 -1.83 3.07 1.89
C PHE A 14 -2.16 3.81 3.20
N ALA A 15 -2.62 5.06 3.12
CA ALA A 15 -3.02 5.84 4.29
C ALA A 15 -4.24 5.20 4.99
N ASP A 16 -5.21 4.71 4.21
CA ASP A 16 -6.38 4.00 4.72
C ASP A 16 -5.97 2.71 5.44
N LEU A 17 -5.09 1.90 4.84
CA LEU A 17 -4.56 0.68 5.47
C LEU A 17 -3.93 0.97 6.84
N ALA A 18 -3.05 1.98 6.91
CA ALA A 18 -2.44 2.38 8.17
C ALA A 18 -3.48 2.81 9.21
N SER A 19 -4.46 3.61 8.79
CA SER A 19 -5.55 4.08 9.65
C SER A 19 -6.40 2.94 10.20
N LEU A 20 -6.72 1.93 9.38
CA LEU A 20 -7.44 0.73 9.81
C LEU A 20 -6.67 -0.05 10.88
N ILE A 21 -5.36 -0.22 10.70
CA ILE A 21 -4.51 -0.94 11.65
C ILE A 21 -4.44 -0.18 12.98
N GLU A 22 -4.22 1.14 12.94
CA GLU A 22 -4.08 2.01 14.12
C GLU A 22 -5.38 2.14 14.90
N ALA A 23 -6.51 2.19 14.19
CA ALA A 23 -7.85 2.12 14.77
C ALA A 23 -8.22 0.71 15.28
N ARG A 24 -7.26 -0.22 15.30
CA ARG A 24 -7.41 -1.59 15.81
C ARG A 24 -8.57 -2.33 15.16
N LYS A 25 -8.80 -2.11 13.87
CA LYS A 25 -9.88 -2.77 13.15
C LYS A 25 -9.66 -4.29 13.09
N PRO A 26 -10.76 -5.06 12.95
CA PRO A 26 -10.70 -6.52 12.82
C PRO A 26 -9.71 -6.99 11.74
N ALA A 27 -9.08 -8.15 11.98
CA ALA A 27 -8.04 -8.68 11.10
C ALA A 27 -8.55 -9.02 9.69
N ASP A 28 -9.82 -9.44 9.57
CA ASP A 28 -10.50 -9.73 8.30
C ASP A 28 -10.74 -8.46 7.47
N LEU A 29 -11.06 -7.33 8.11
CA LEU A 29 -11.17 -6.04 7.42
C LEU A 29 -9.81 -5.63 6.83
N ILE A 30 -8.73 -5.82 7.59
CA ILE A 30 -7.39 -5.49 7.12
C ILE A 30 -6.93 -6.45 6.02
N GLN A 31 -7.30 -7.74 6.11
CA GLN A 31 -7.03 -8.70 5.03
C GLN A 31 -7.68 -8.25 3.71
N ARG A 32 -8.93 -7.78 3.76
CA ARG A 32 -9.60 -7.24 2.55
C ARG A 32 -8.89 -6.00 2.03
N ALA A 33 -8.52 -5.07 2.91
CA ALA A 33 -7.78 -3.87 2.53
C ALA A 33 -6.41 -4.21 1.89
N LEU A 34 -5.72 -5.23 2.39
CA LEU A 34 -4.49 -5.73 1.79
C LEU A 34 -4.72 -6.32 0.40
N ALA A 35 -5.77 -7.13 0.20
CA ALA A 35 -6.12 -7.68 -1.11
C ALA A 35 -6.49 -6.59 -2.14
N ASP A 36 -7.23 -5.57 -1.70
CA ASP A 36 -7.57 -4.41 -2.52
C ASP A 36 -6.31 -3.63 -2.91
N LEU A 37 -5.40 -3.41 -1.94
CA LEU A 37 -4.13 -2.75 -2.18
C LEU A 37 -3.22 -3.54 -3.12
N THR A 38 -3.14 -4.88 -2.98
CA THR A 38 -2.41 -5.76 -3.91
C THR A 38 -2.93 -5.56 -5.34
N THR A 39 -4.25 -5.56 -5.51
CA THR A 39 -4.90 -5.38 -6.81
C THR A 39 -4.55 -4.01 -7.41
N VAL A 40 -4.65 -2.94 -6.62
CA VAL A 40 -4.35 -1.59 -7.09
C VAL A 40 -2.87 -1.40 -7.43
N CYS A 41 -1.96 -1.94 -6.62
CA CYS A 41 -0.52 -1.91 -6.90
C CYS A 41 -0.17 -2.71 -8.17
N ALA A 42 -0.79 -3.87 -8.38
CA ALA A 42 -0.63 -4.65 -9.61
C ALA A 42 -1.13 -3.90 -10.85
N GLN A 43 -2.29 -3.25 -10.76
CA GLN A 43 -2.82 -2.42 -11.84
C GLN A 43 -1.94 -1.21 -12.13
N ALA A 44 -1.46 -0.52 -11.10
CA ALA A 44 -0.61 0.65 -11.23
C ALA A 44 0.76 0.30 -11.83
N SER A 45 1.36 -0.82 -11.42
CA SER A 45 2.64 -1.30 -11.97
C SER A 45 2.55 -1.80 -13.41
N ALA A 46 1.38 -2.27 -13.85
CA ALA A 46 1.12 -2.67 -15.23
C ALA A 46 0.94 -1.47 -16.20
N GLN A 47 0.67 -0.27 -15.69
CA GLN A 47 0.63 0.94 -16.52
C GLN A 47 2.05 1.33 -16.96
N LYS A 48 2.19 1.90 -18.16
CA LYS A 48 3.46 2.47 -18.63
C LYS A 48 3.81 3.73 -17.83
N GLN A 49 4.31 3.54 -16.62
CA GLN A 49 4.98 4.56 -15.83
C GLN A 49 6.45 4.63 -16.26
N ALA A 50 7.06 5.81 -16.23
CA ALA A 50 8.48 5.97 -16.56
C ALA A 50 9.31 6.26 -15.30
N GLY A 51 10.54 5.74 -15.26
CA GLY A 51 11.54 6.10 -14.26
C GLY A 51 11.24 5.63 -12.83
N ALA A 52 11.59 6.47 -11.85
CA ALA A 52 11.61 6.12 -10.42
C ALA A 52 10.24 5.66 -9.86
N ALA A 53 9.13 6.15 -10.43
CA ALA A 53 7.79 5.77 -10.00
C ALA A 53 7.47 4.30 -10.33
N GLN A 54 7.93 3.80 -11.48
CA GLN A 54 7.72 2.41 -11.89
C GLN A 54 8.50 1.43 -11.00
N GLU A 55 9.76 1.74 -10.70
CA GLU A 55 10.59 0.93 -9.79
C GLU A 55 10.00 0.89 -8.38
N LEU A 56 9.52 2.04 -7.90
CA LEU A 56 8.84 2.14 -6.60
C LEU A 56 7.58 1.28 -6.56
N LEU A 57 6.72 1.38 -7.58
CA LEU A 57 5.50 0.57 -7.67
C LEU A 57 5.81 -0.93 -7.68
N ARG A 58 6.86 -1.37 -8.37
CA ARG A 58 7.27 -2.79 -8.38
C ARG A 58 7.71 -3.27 -6.99
N ASN A 59 8.56 -2.49 -6.32
CA ASN A 59 9.07 -2.84 -4.99
C ASN A 59 7.94 -2.92 -3.97
N VAL A 60 7.04 -1.93 -4.01
CA VAL A 60 5.89 -1.85 -3.13
C VAL A 60 4.89 -2.97 -3.40
N SER A 61 4.64 -3.33 -4.67
CA SER A 61 3.75 -4.45 -5.01
C SER A 61 4.21 -5.76 -4.37
N THR A 62 5.53 -6.00 -4.35
CA THR A 62 6.12 -7.20 -3.71
C THR A 62 5.93 -7.19 -2.19
N ALA A 63 6.13 -6.04 -1.55
CA ALA A 63 5.94 -5.88 -0.11
C ALA A 63 4.47 -6.12 0.29
N VAL A 64 3.52 -5.50 -0.43
CA VAL A 64 2.09 -5.66 -0.16
C VAL A 64 1.65 -7.11 -0.36
N GLN A 65 2.08 -7.77 -1.45
CA GLN A 65 1.77 -9.17 -1.69
C GLN A 65 2.31 -10.06 -0.57
N THR A 66 3.52 -9.78 -0.07
CA THR A 66 4.10 -10.50 1.06
C THR A 66 3.26 -10.30 2.33
N TRP A 67 2.86 -9.06 2.62
CA TRP A 67 2.00 -8.77 3.77
C TRP A 67 0.67 -9.51 3.67
N GLU A 68 -0.01 -9.44 2.52
CA GLU A 68 -1.27 -10.15 2.27
C GLU A 68 -1.16 -11.65 2.52
N GLN A 69 -0.07 -12.28 2.05
CA GLN A 69 0.17 -13.72 2.22
C GLN A 69 0.42 -14.12 3.67
N VAL A 70 1.17 -13.31 4.43
CA VAL A 70 1.54 -13.65 5.80
C VAL A 70 0.54 -13.13 6.84
N TRP A 71 -0.35 -12.20 6.47
CA TRP A 71 -1.33 -11.57 7.36
C TRP A 71 -2.24 -12.56 8.09
N PRO A 72 -2.75 -13.64 7.49
CA PRO A 72 -3.58 -14.62 8.22
C PRO A 72 -2.86 -15.25 9.41
N ARG A 73 -1.52 -15.33 9.36
CA ARG A 73 -0.68 -15.91 10.41
C ARG A 73 -0.16 -14.87 11.40
N LEU A 74 0.32 -13.72 10.90
CA LEU A 74 1.04 -12.72 11.70
C LEU A 74 0.20 -11.49 12.02
N GLY A 75 -0.92 -11.29 11.33
CA GLY A 75 -1.79 -10.11 11.46
C GLY A 75 -2.49 -9.98 12.81
N GLN A 76 -2.38 -10.97 13.71
CA GLN A 76 -2.82 -10.86 15.11
C GLN A 76 -1.68 -10.44 16.06
N GLN A 77 -0.42 -10.51 15.62
CA GLN A 77 0.73 -10.12 16.42
C GLN A 77 0.86 -8.58 16.43
N PRO A 78 0.78 -7.91 17.59
CA PRO A 78 0.77 -6.45 17.67
C PRO A 78 1.97 -5.79 17.00
N GLU A 79 3.16 -6.33 17.18
CA GLU A 79 4.42 -5.84 16.61
C GLU A 79 4.41 -5.87 15.08
N PHE A 80 3.93 -6.97 14.50
CA PHE A 80 3.81 -7.11 13.05
C PHE A 80 2.78 -6.13 12.48
N ARG A 81 1.60 -6.03 13.12
CA ARG A 81 0.56 -5.06 12.71
C ARG A 81 1.12 -3.64 12.69
N LEU A 82 1.79 -3.22 13.77
CA LEU A 82 2.34 -1.87 13.88
C LEU A 82 3.49 -1.62 12.89
N ALA A 83 4.30 -2.63 12.57
CA ALA A 83 5.30 -2.53 11.52
C ALA A 83 4.65 -2.26 10.15
N VAL A 84 3.61 -3.02 9.78
CA VAL A 84 2.86 -2.82 8.54
C VAL A 84 2.23 -1.41 8.49
N ALA A 85 1.64 -0.92 9.59
CA ALA A 85 1.09 0.43 9.63
C ALA A 85 2.14 1.54 9.41
N ARG A 86 3.33 1.40 10.02
CA ARG A 86 4.43 2.35 9.86
C ARG A 86 4.94 2.39 8.42
N GLU A 87 5.13 1.22 7.81
CA GLU A 87 5.54 1.13 6.42
C GLU A 87 4.46 1.67 5.49
N ALA A 88 3.19 1.34 5.73
CA ALA A 88 2.08 1.87 4.95
C ALA A 88 2.03 3.41 4.98
N ARG A 89 2.22 4.04 6.15
CA ARG A 89 2.34 5.52 6.25
C ARG A 89 3.51 6.07 5.45
N MET A 90 4.67 5.40 5.52
CA MET A 90 5.86 5.81 4.76
C MET A 90 5.58 5.79 3.25
N TRP A 91 4.92 4.73 2.75
CA TRP A 91 4.58 4.61 1.34
C TRP A 91 3.50 5.61 0.92
N ALA A 92 2.47 5.84 1.73
CA ALA A 92 1.46 6.87 1.48
C ALA A 92 2.10 8.23 1.21
N LYS A 93 3.02 8.65 2.10
CA LYS A 93 3.74 9.92 1.95
C LYS A 93 4.58 9.96 0.67
N ARG A 94 5.33 8.91 0.38
CA ARG A 94 6.16 8.84 -0.84
C ARG A 94 5.34 8.93 -2.12
N PHE A 95 4.18 8.28 -2.18
CA PHE A 95 3.31 8.34 -3.36
C PHE A 95 2.63 9.70 -3.53
N GLN A 96 2.24 10.35 -2.43
CA GLN A 96 1.76 11.74 -2.47
C GLN A 96 2.83 12.70 -2.99
N GLU A 97 4.07 12.58 -2.51
CA GLU A 97 5.19 13.41 -2.97
C GLU A 97 5.51 13.21 -4.46
N LEU A 98 5.30 12.00 -5.00
CA LEU A 98 5.49 11.72 -6.42
C LEU A 98 4.32 12.20 -7.29
N GLY A 99 3.08 12.18 -6.77
CA GLY A 99 1.90 12.69 -7.48
C GLY A 99 1.84 14.21 -7.59
N GLN A 100 2.52 14.94 -6.68
CA GLN A 100 2.56 16.41 -6.64
C GLN A 100 3.69 17.03 -7.48
N ARG A 101 4.56 16.23 -8.10
CA ARG A 101 5.65 16.75 -8.93
C ARG A 101 5.10 17.17 -10.30
N PRO A 102 5.32 18.43 -10.74
CA PRO A 102 4.84 18.95 -12.01
C PRO A 102 5.54 18.35 -13.23
#